data_AF-G5BHV2-F1
#
_entry.id   AF-G5BHV2-F1
#
_cell.length_a   1.000
_cell.length_b   1.000
_cell.length_c   1.000
_cell.angle_alpha   90.00
_cell.angle_beta   90.00
_cell.angle_gamma   90.00
#
_symmetry.space_group_name_H-M   'P 1'
#
loop_
_entity.id
_entity.type
_entity.pdbx_description
1 polymer ?
#
loop_
_entity_poly.entity_id
_entity_poly.type
_entity_poly.pdbx_seq_one_letter_code
_entity_poly.pdbx_strand_id
1 'polypeptide(L)'
;MWITHGGKADWYFLFTLSDPDPKAPASKAFTGFIVEADSPGVQIGKKELNMGQRCSDTRGIVFEDVKVPKENVLIGAGAGFKIAMGAFDRTRPAVAAGVVGLAQRALGEATKYALERKTFGKLLEEHQGVSFLLAEMSMKVELARLSYQRAAWEVDAGCRKYLLCLYCKSICWRYCKSISF
;
A
#
# COMPACT_ATOMS: atom_id res chain seq x y z
N MET A 1 10.73 0.60 11.60
CA MET A 1 9.54 1.32 12.10
C MET A 1 8.39 1.15 11.11
N TRP A 2 7.13 1.13 11.55
CA TRP A 2 5.92 0.95 10.71
C TRP A 2 5.87 -0.36 9.90
N ILE A 3 6.24 -1.48 10.52
CA ILE A 3 6.26 -2.79 9.85
C ILE A 3 4.89 -3.48 10.03
N THR A 4 4.14 -3.63 8.93
CA THR A 4 2.89 -4.40 8.90
C THR A 4 3.17 -5.88 9.10
N HIS A 5 2.35 -6.55 9.92
CA HIS A 5 2.58 -7.90 10.45
C HIS A 5 3.84 -8.03 11.32
N GLY A 6 4.37 -6.91 11.83
CA GLY A 6 5.65 -6.90 12.54
C GLY A 6 5.75 -7.87 13.71
N GLY A 7 4.69 -8.09 14.49
CA GLY A 7 4.66 -9.05 15.59
C GLY A 7 3.98 -10.38 15.28
N LYS A 8 3.73 -10.66 14.00
CA LYS A 8 3.00 -11.85 13.52
C LYS A 8 3.66 -12.56 12.33
N ALA A 9 4.72 -12.00 11.77
CA ALA A 9 5.45 -12.61 10.67
C ALA A 9 6.42 -13.68 11.19
N ASP A 10 6.57 -14.76 10.43
CA ASP A 10 7.56 -15.81 10.71
C ASP A 10 8.97 -15.39 10.24
N TRP A 11 9.04 -14.58 9.18
CA TRP A 11 10.27 -14.02 8.64
C TRP A 11 10.04 -12.63 8.03
N TYR A 12 11.12 -11.89 7.85
CA TYR A 12 11.11 -10.54 7.30
C TYR A 12 11.98 -10.44 6.05
N PHE A 13 11.50 -9.65 5.08
CA PHE A 13 12.37 -9.05 4.08
C PHE A 13 13.01 -7.80 4.69
N LEU A 14 14.33 -7.84 4.91
CA LEU A 14 15.09 -6.75 5.49
C LEU A 14 15.98 -6.09 4.43
N PHE A 15 15.88 -4.77 4.32
CA PHE A 15 16.66 -3.96 3.40
C PHE A 15 17.66 -3.12 4.21
N THR A 16 18.96 -3.38 4.05
CA THR A 16 20.01 -2.74 4.84
C THR A 16 21.09 -2.12 3.97
N LEU A 17 21.77 -1.10 4.50
CA LEU A 17 22.96 -0.53 3.89
C LEU A 17 24.12 -1.51 4.09
N SER A 18 24.72 -1.97 3.00
CA SER A 18 25.85 -2.90 3.01
C SER A 18 27.16 -2.24 2.57
N ASP A 19 27.08 -1.15 1.80
CA ASP A 19 28.24 -0.33 1.44
C ASP A 19 28.21 0.96 2.29
N PRO A 20 29.18 1.17 3.20
CA PRO A 20 29.21 2.34 4.04
C PRO A 20 29.74 3.60 3.32
N ASP A 21 30.28 3.50 2.10
CA ASP A 21 30.77 4.67 1.36
C ASP A 21 29.59 5.62 1.04
N PRO A 22 29.60 6.87 1.55
CA PRO A 22 28.55 7.85 1.23
C PRO A 22 28.45 8.20 -0.26
N LYS A 23 29.49 7.91 -1.05
CA LYS A 23 29.50 8.12 -2.50
C LYS A 23 28.94 6.93 -3.28
N ALA A 24 28.70 5.80 -2.64
CA ALA A 24 28.14 4.62 -3.30
C ALA A 24 26.75 4.95 -3.87
N PRO A 25 26.50 4.68 -5.16
CA PRO A 25 25.18 4.92 -5.73
C PRO A 25 24.15 4.03 -5.03
N ALA A 26 22.95 4.56 -4.80
CA ALA A 26 21.85 3.82 -4.15
C ALA A 26 21.53 2.47 -4.84
N SER A 27 21.79 2.35 -6.13
CA SER A 27 21.63 1.10 -6.89
C SER A 27 22.59 -0.02 -6.50
N LYS A 28 23.65 0.27 -5.75
CA LYS A 28 24.69 -0.69 -5.30
C LYS A 28 24.91 -0.68 -3.78
N ALA A 29 24.41 0.32 -3.06
CA ALA A 29 24.75 0.50 -1.64
C ALA A 29 24.00 -0.45 -0.70
N PHE A 30 22.89 -1.05 -1.15
CA PHE A 30 21.98 -1.80 -0.29
C PHE A 30 21.86 -3.28 -0.65
N THR A 31 21.65 -4.11 0.37
CA THR A 31 21.44 -5.54 0.22
C THR A 31 20.10 -5.94 0.86
N GLY A 32 19.41 -6.88 0.21
CA GLY A 32 18.17 -7.47 0.70
C GLY A 32 18.42 -8.82 1.34
N PHE A 33 17.83 -9.06 2.51
CA PHE A 33 17.98 -10.29 3.29
C PHE A 33 16.61 -10.87 3.63
N ILE A 34 16.57 -12.19 3.79
CA ILE A 34 15.49 -12.87 4.52
C ILE A 34 15.98 -13.10 5.96
N VAL A 35 15.23 -12.64 6.95
CA VAL A 35 15.59 -12.75 8.36
C VAL A 35 14.46 -13.45 9.11
N GLU A 36 14.75 -14.58 9.73
CA GLU A 36 13.78 -15.29 10.57
C GLU A 36 13.41 -14.44 11.79
N ALA A 37 12.13 -14.40 12.15
CA ALA A 37 11.64 -13.50 13.19
C ALA A 37 12.08 -13.89 14.61
N ASP A 38 12.46 -15.15 14.81
CA ASP A 38 13.02 -15.69 16.05
C ASP A 38 14.55 -15.55 16.13
N SER A 39 15.19 -14.94 15.13
CA SER A 39 16.65 -14.75 15.12
C SER A 39 17.11 -13.97 16.36
N PRO A 40 18.14 -14.45 17.08
CA PRO A 40 18.66 -13.73 18.24
C PRO A 40 19.07 -12.29 17.89
N GLY A 41 18.61 -11.33 18.70
CA GLY A 41 18.84 -9.89 18.49
C GLY A 41 17.67 -9.15 17.81
N VAL A 42 16.66 -9.87 17.31
CA VAL A 42 15.41 -9.26 16.83
C VAL A 42 14.52 -8.92 18.02
N GLN A 43 14.25 -7.64 18.22
CA GLN A 43 13.37 -7.15 19.29
C GLN A 43 12.13 -6.51 18.68
N ILE A 44 10.98 -7.15 18.91
CA ILE A 44 9.69 -6.69 18.41
C ILE A 44 9.09 -5.70 19.41
N GLY A 45 8.82 -4.48 18.96
CA GLY A 45 8.23 -3.43 19.79
C GLY A 45 6.75 -3.66 20.12
N LYS A 46 6.16 -2.67 20.79
CA LYS A 46 4.70 -2.64 21.06
C LYS A 46 3.90 -2.46 19.75
N LYS A 47 2.62 -2.85 19.80
CA LYS A 47 1.66 -2.52 18.74
C LYS A 47 1.40 -1.02 18.73
N GLU A 48 1.57 -0.39 17.57
CA GLU A 48 1.30 1.03 17.39
C GLU A 48 -0.21 1.31 17.37
N LEU A 49 -0.60 2.44 17.98
CA LEU A 49 -1.99 2.88 18.07
C LEU A 49 -2.28 3.91 16.97
N ASN A 50 -2.80 3.43 15.85
CA ASN A 50 -3.08 4.24 14.66
C ASN A 50 -4.53 4.75 14.63
N MET A 51 -4.77 5.83 13.86
CA MET A 51 -6.11 6.36 13.62
C MET A 51 -7.04 5.36 12.90
N GLY A 52 -6.53 4.71 11.84
CA GLY A 52 -7.26 3.78 10.98
C GLY A 52 -6.55 2.42 10.85
N GLN A 53 -7.19 1.47 10.16
CA GLN A 53 -6.68 0.08 10.02
C GLN A 53 -6.23 -0.56 11.34
N ARG A 54 -6.93 -0.24 12.44
CA ARG A 54 -6.52 -0.53 13.83
C ARG A 54 -6.34 -2.01 14.14
N CYS A 55 -7.05 -2.89 13.43
CA CYS A 55 -6.89 -4.33 13.57
C CYS A 55 -5.54 -4.83 13.03
N SER A 56 -4.95 -4.14 12.04
CA SER A 56 -3.64 -4.47 11.49
C SER A 56 -2.56 -4.42 12.58
N ASP A 57 -1.69 -5.43 12.63
CA ASP A 57 -0.54 -5.42 13.52
C ASP A 57 0.57 -4.59 12.86
N THR A 58 0.94 -3.47 13.47
CA THR A 58 2.00 -2.58 13.00
C THR A 58 2.91 -2.24 14.16
N ARG A 59 4.23 -2.44 13.98
CA ARG A 59 5.21 -2.33 15.06
C ARG A 59 6.52 -1.70 14.61
N GLY A 60 7.26 -1.15 15.57
CA GLY A 60 8.71 -1.00 15.46
C GLY A 60 9.40 -2.34 15.67
N ILE A 61 10.52 -2.55 14.99
CA ILE A 61 11.40 -3.71 15.19
C ILE A 61 12.82 -3.17 15.27
N VAL A 62 13.55 -3.59 16.30
CA VAL A 62 14.97 -3.29 16.49
C VAL A 62 15.76 -4.55 16.15
N PHE A 63 16.86 -4.37 15.42
CA PHE A 63 17.79 -5.44 15.06
C PHE A 63 19.14 -5.10 15.69
N GLU A 64 19.50 -5.79 16.78
CA GLU A 64 20.76 -5.62 17.50
C GLU A 64 21.65 -6.85 17.26
N ASP A 65 22.76 -6.67 16.55
CA ASP A 65 23.75 -7.73 16.25
C ASP A 65 23.15 -9.06 15.72
N VAL A 66 22.06 -8.95 14.95
CA VAL A 66 21.36 -10.09 14.35
C VAL A 66 22.24 -10.77 13.30
N LYS A 67 22.50 -12.06 13.50
CA LYS A 67 23.30 -12.87 12.58
C LYS A 67 22.41 -13.45 11.49
N VAL A 68 22.72 -13.14 10.23
CA VAL A 68 21.99 -13.62 9.06
C VAL A 68 22.93 -14.47 8.18
N PRO A 69 22.55 -15.70 7.79
CA PRO A 69 23.40 -16.55 6.95
C PRO A 69 23.50 -15.98 5.53
N LYS A 70 24.64 -16.22 4.86
CA LYS A 70 24.91 -15.69 3.52
C LYS A 70 23.93 -16.20 2.46
N GLU A 71 23.36 -17.39 2.66
CA GLU A 71 22.36 -17.99 1.76
C GLU A 71 21.03 -17.22 1.75
N ASN A 72 20.74 -16.45 2.80
CA ASN A 72 19.55 -15.59 2.88
C ASN A 72 19.73 -14.24 2.17
N VAL A 73 20.88 -14.00 1.53
CA VAL A 73 21.12 -12.82 0.71
C VAL A 73 20.39 -12.99 -0.63
N LEU A 74 19.49 -12.06 -0.92
CA LEU A 74 18.73 -12.09 -2.16
C LEU A 74 19.56 -11.54 -3.32
N ILE A 75 19.79 -12.38 -4.33
CA ILE A 75 20.57 -12.12 -5.55
C ILE A 75 22.08 -11.92 -5.29
N GLY A 76 22.43 -11.00 -4.39
CA GLY A 76 23.81 -10.69 -4.04
C GLY A 76 23.95 -9.32 -3.40
N ALA A 77 25.15 -9.03 -2.89
CA ALA A 77 25.47 -7.74 -2.28
C ALA A 77 25.24 -6.58 -3.27
N GLY A 78 24.57 -5.53 -2.81
CA GLY A 78 24.27 -4.34 -3.61
C GLY A 78 23.04 -4.46 -4.53
N ALA A 79 22.42 -5.63 -4.66
CA ALA A 79 21.23 -5.82 -5.49
C ALA A 79 19.92 -5.35 -4.84
N GLY A 80 19.95 -4.98 -3.55
CA GLY A 80 18.76 -4.74 -2.74
C GLY A 80 17.84 -3.67 -3.32
N PHE A 81 18.39 -2.56 -3.82
CA PHE A 81 17.59 -1.43 -4.30
C PHE A 81 16.76 -1.81 -5.52
N LYS A 82 17.35 -2.61 -6.44
CA LYS A 82 16.66 -3.14 -7.62
C LYS A 82 15.54 -4.10 -7.24
N ILE A 83 15.76 -4.92 -6.21
CA ILE A 83 14.75 -5.85 -5.68
C ILE A 83 13.56 -5.07 -5.11
N ALA A 84 13.84 -4.11 -4.22
CA ALA A 84 12.80 -3.28 -3.61
C ALA A 84 11.98 -2.51 -4.65
N MET A 85 12.64 -1.88 -5.62
CA MET A 85 11.95 -1.17 -6.70
C MET A 85 11.14 -2.12 -7.58
N GLY A 86 11.66 -3.31 -7.88
CA GLY A 86 10.91 -4.31 -8.64
C GLY A 86 9.70 -4.87 -7.91
N ALA A 87 9.77 -5.02 -6.59
CA ALA A 87 8.64 -5.42 -5.77
C ALA A 87 7.53 -4.35 -5.78
N PHE A 88 7.89 -3.06 -5.83
CA PHE A 88 6.90 -1.98 -5.91
C PHE A 88 6.08 -1.99 -7.20
N ASP A 89 6.67 -2.37 -8.33
CA ASP A 89 5.93 -2.48 -9.60
C ASP A 89 4.77 -3.47 -9.46
N ARG A 90 4.98 -4.59 -8.77
CA ARG A 90 3.95 -5.62 -8.55
C ARG A 90 2.97 -5.32 -7.42
N THR A 91 3.41 -4.64 -6.37
CA THR A 91 2.59 -4.41 -5.16
C THR A 91 1.72 -3.16 -5.25
N ARG A 92 2.12 -2.14 -6.00
CA ARG A 92 1.36 -0.88 -6.12
C ARG A 92 -0.07 -1.07 -6.67
N PRO A 93 -0.31 -1.87 -7.73
CA PRO A 93 -1.67 -2.10 -8.22
C PRO A 93 -2.58 -2.74 -7.17
N ALA A 94 -2.06 -3.68 -6.38
CA ALA A 94 -2.82 -4.32 -5.31
C ALA A 94 -3.22 -3.33 -4.19
N VAL A 95 -2.31 -2.45 -3.79
CA VAL A 95 -2.63 -1.38 -2.82
C VAL A 95 -3.71 -0.44 -3.37
N ALA A 96 -3.61 -0.07 -4.65
CA ALA A 96 -4.60 0.77 -5.31
C ALA A 96 -5.98 0.12 -5.36
N ALA A 97 -6.05 -1.20 -5.65
CA ALA A 97 -7.29 -1.96 -5.62
C ALA A 97 -7.94 -1.96 -4.22
N GLY A 98 -7.15 -2.12 -3.16
CA GLY A 98 -7.65 -2.05 -1.78
C GLY A 98 -8.28 -0.68 -1.44
N VAL A 99 -7.66 0.40 -1.91
CA VAL A 99 -8.17 1.77 -1.75
C VAL A 99 -9.48 1.97 -2.52
N VAL A 100 -9.59 1.43 -3.74
CA VAL A 100 -10.84 1.46 -4.53
C VAL A 100 -11.96 0.67 -3.85
N GLY A 101 -11.65 -0.48 -3.25
CA GLY A 101 -12.62 -1.25 -2.45
C GLY A 101 -13.19 -0.45 -1.29
N LEU A 102 -12.34 0.32 -0.58
CA LEU A 102 -12.79 1.21 0.48
C LEU A 102 -13.69 2.34 -0.04
N ALA A 103 -13.33 2.97 -1.17
CA ALA A 103 -14.18 4.00 -1.77
C ALA A 103 -15.51 3.46 -2.32
N GLN A 104 -15.51 2.27 -2.90
CA GLN A 104 -16.73 1.59 -3.35
C GLN A 104 -17.66 1.32 -2.16
N ARG A 105 -17.09 0.94 -1.01
CA ARG A 105 -17.87 0.78 0.22
C ARG A 105 -18.48 2.11 0.67
N ALA A 106 -17.69 3.18 0.71
CA ALA A 106 -18.16 4.50 1.08
C ALA A 106 -19.29 5.00 0.15
N LEU A 107 -19.14 4.85 -1.16
CA LEU A 107 -20.20 5.14 -2.14
C LEU A 107 -21.46 4.32 -1.87
N GLY A 108 -21.31 3.00 -1.65
CA GLY A 108 -22.45 2.13 -1.39
C GLY A 108 -23.23 2.52 -0.14
N GLU A 109 -22.55 2.86 0.96
CA GLU A 109 -23.22 3.34 2.19
C GLU A 109 -23.87 4.72 1.99
N ALA A 110 -23.18 5.64 1.29
CA ALA A 110 -23.71 6.97 1.01
C ALA A 110 -24.98 6.92 0.13
N THR A 111 -24.98 6.11 -0.92
CA THR A 111 -26.14 5.92 -1.80
C THR A 111 -27.32 5.29 -1.06
N LYS A 112 -27.09 4.24 -0.26
CA LYS A 112 -28.16 3.62 0.56
C LYS A 112 -28.80 4.63 1.49
N TYR A 113 -27.99 5.38 2.23
CA TYR A 113 -28.53 6.39 3.16
C TYR A 113 -29.27 7.51 2.43
N ALA A 114 -28.82 7.89 1.23
CA ALA A 114 -29.48 8.92 0.42
C ALA A 114 -30.87 8.50 -0.09
N LEU A 115 -31.07 7.20 -0.31
CA LEU A 115 -32.34 6.59 -0.72
C LEU A 115 -33.34 6.38 0.43
N GLU A 116 -32.87 6.44 1.68
CA GLU A 116 -33.71 6.22 2.87
C GLU A 116 -34.08 7.53 3.58
N ARG A 117 -33.12 8.47 3.69
CA ARG A 117 -33.29 9.68 4.47
C ARG A 117 -34.10 10.72 3.70
N LYS A 118 -35.06 11.37 4.37
CA LYS A 118 -35.81 12.52 3.85
C LYS A 118 -35.46 13.83 4.55
N THR A 119 -35.38 14.91 3.79
CA THR A 119 -35.31 16.30 4.27
C THR A 119 -36.10 17.19 3.33
N PHE A 120 -36.77 18.22 3.89
CA PHE A 120 -37.63 19.12 3.11
C PHE A 120 -38.69 18.37 2.26
N GLY A 121 -39.22 17.26 2.79
CA GLY A 121 -40.26 16.46 2.14
C GLY A 121 -39.81 15.51 1.03
N LYS A 122 -38.52 15.49 0.68
CA LYS A 122 -37.96 14.65 -0.41
C LYS A 122 -36.85 13.74 0.10
N LEU A 123 -36.58 12.63 -0.60
CA LEU A 123 -35.39 11.82 -0.35
C LEU A 123 -34.12 12.67 -0.58
N LEU A 124 -33.02 12.31 0.08
CA LEU A 124 -31.76 13.03 -0.11
C LEU A 124 -31.29 12.99 -1.56
N GLU A 125 -31.46 11.85 -2.24
CA GLU A 125 -31.07 11.70 -3.64
C GLU A 125 -31.83 12.62 -4.62
N GLU A 126 -33.02 13.09 -4.25
CA GLU A 126 -33.83 13.99 -5.10
C GLU A 126 -33.31 15.44 -5.05
N HIS A 127 -32.46 15.77 -4.08
CA HIS A 127 -31.79 17.06 -4.03
C HIS A 127 -30.61 17.02 -5.00
N GLN A 128 -30.68 17.80 -6.08
CA GLN A 128 -29.69 17.82 -7.16
C GLN A 128 -28.22 17.91 -6.68
N GLY A 129 -27.96 18.67 -5.61
CA GLY A 129 -26.61 18.79 -5.03
C GLY A 129 -26.08 17.45 -4.49
N VAL A 130 -26.94 16.60 -3.93
CA VAL A 130 -26.58 15.26 -3.46
C VAL A 130 -26.41 14.31 -4.65
N SER A 131 -27.31 14.35 -5.63
CA SER A 131 -27.22 13.49 -6.82
C SER A 131 -25.93 13.76 -7.62
N PHE A 132 -25.51 15.03 -7.74
CA PHE A 132 -24.26 15.40 -8.39
C PHE A 132 -23.04 14.89 -7.63
N LEU A 133 -23.05 15.00 -6.30
CA LEU A 133 -21.99 14.44 -5.45
C LEU A 133 -21.87 12.92 -5.63
N LEU A 134 -22.98 12.19 -5.59
CA LEU A 134 -22.99 10.74 -5.80
C LEU A 134 -22.52 10.35 -7.21
N ALA A 135 -22.89 11.12 -8.23
CA ALA A 135 -22.43 10.91 -9.61
C ALA A 135 -20.90 11.10 -9.71
N GLU A 136 -20.34 12.16 -9.13
CA GLU A 136 -18.90 12.38 -9.10
C GLU A 136 -18.14 11.28 -8.34
N MET A 137 -18.68 10.84 -7.20
CA MET A 137 -18.11 9.72 -6.43
C MET A 137 -18.08 8.45 -7.28
N SER A 138 -19.18 8.14 -7.97
CA SER A 138 -19.28 6.99 -8.88
C SER A 138 -18.25 7.05 -10.02
N MET A 139 -18.15 8.19 -10.72
CA MET A 139 -17.16 8.41 -11.78
C MET A 139 -15.73 8.18 -11.28
N LYS A 140 -15.39 8.74 -10.11
CA LYS A 140 -14.06 8.60 -9.50
C LYS A 140 -13.73 7.13 -9.18
N VAL A 141 -14.69 6.36 -8.66
CA VAL A 141 -14.50 4.94 -8.34
C VAL A 141 -14.25 4.13 -9.61
N GLU A 142 -15.04 4.34 -10.67
CA GLU A 142 -14.86 3.63 -11.94
C GLU A 142 -13.51 3.96 -12.60
N LEU A 143 -13.13 5.23 -12.66
CA LEU A 143 -11.85 5.65 -13.21
C LEU A 143 -10.66 5.08 -12.41
N ALA A 144 -10.76 5.11 -11.08
CA ALA A 144 -9.73 4.53 -10.21
C ALA A 144 -9.63 3.02 -10.42
N ARG A 145 -10.77 2.32 -10.59
CA ARG A 145 -10.82 0.89 -10.90
C ARG A 145 -10.09 0.54 -12.19
N LEU A 146 -10.42 1.24 -13.28
CA LEU A 146 -9.78 1.04 -14.57
C LEU A 146 -8.26 1.31 -14.50
N SER A 147 -7.85 2.29 -13.71
CA SER A 147 -6.42 2.62 -13.55
C SER A 147 -5.60 1.48 -12.95
N TYR A 148 -6.10 0.81 -11.90
CA TYR A 148 -5.35 -0.29 -11.28
C TYR A 148 -5.43 -1.58 -12.08
N GLN A 149 -6.56 -1.84 -12.76
CA GLN A 149 -6.70 -2.98 -13.65
C GLN A 149 -5.72 -2.88 -14.82
N ARG A 150 -5.57 -1.68 -15.40
CA ARG A 150 -4.60 -1.46 -16.47
C ARG A 150 -3.17 -1.61 -15.97
N ALA A 151 -2.85 -1.09 -14.79
CA ALA A 151 -1.52 -1.22 -14.19
C ALA A 151 -1.17 -2.69 -13.90
N ALA A 152 -2.10 -3.46 -13.34
CA ALA A 152 -1.92 -4.89 -13.07
C ALA A 152 -1.70 -5.67 -14.37
N TRP A 153 -2.53 -5.44 -15.39
CA TRP A 153 -2.41 -6.11 -16.69
C TRP A 153 -1.05 -5.86 -17.36
N GLU A 154 -0.53 -4.63 -17.31
CA GLU A 154 0.79 -4.34 -17.90
C GLU A 154 1.92 -5.08 -17.18
N VAL A 155 1.84 -5.19 -15.85
CA VAL A 155 2.80 -5.95 -15.05
C VAL A 155 2.74 -7.45 -15.40
N ASP A 156 1.54 -8.00 -15.54
CA ASP A 156 1.33 -9.40 -15.91
C ASP A 156 1.79 -9.70 -17.35
N ALA A 157 1.63 -8.74 -18.26
CA ALA A 157 2.12 -8.81 -19.63
C ALA A 157 3.65 -8.65 -19.76
N GLY A 158 4.38 -8.48 -18.65
CA GLY A 158 5.82 -8.25 -18.65
C GLY A 158 6.25 -6.85 -19.11
N CYS A 159 5.29 -5.95 -19.37
CA CYS A 159 5.53 -4.57 -19.74
C CYS A 159 5.84 -3.73 -18.50
N ARG A 160 7.13 -3.46 -18.26
CA ARG A 160 7.57 -2.72 -17.08
C ARG A 160 7.33 -1.21 -17.20
N LYS A 161 6.09 -0.77 -16.98
CA LYS A 161 5.71 0.65 -16.99
C LYS A 161 5.58 1.21 -15.56
N TYR A 162 6.72 1.51 -14.94
CA TYR A 162 6.81 2.13 -13.60
C TYR A 162 5.87 3.33 -13.43
N LEU A 163 5.80 4.20 -14.45
CA LEU A 163 4.97 5.40 -14.47
C LEU A 163 3.49 5.08 -14.27
N LEU A 164 2.96 4.07 -14.95
CA LEU A 164 1.56 3.71 -14.84
C LEU A 164 1.20 3.20 -13.43
N CYS A 165 2.06 2.36 -12.84
CA CYS A 165 1.87 1.89 -11.47
C CYS A 165 1.91 3.04 -10.45
N LEU A 166 2.75 4.04 -10.70
CA LEU A 166 2.82 5.25 -9.87
C LEU A 166 1.57 6.12 -10.02
N TYR A 167 1.12 6.36 -11.25
CA TYR A 167 -0.08 7.15 -11.55
C TYR A 167 -1.32 6.52 -10.96
N CYS A 168 -1.50 5.21 -11.14
CA CYS A 168 -2.62 4.47 -10.57
C CYS A 168 -2.71 4.68 -9.04
N LYS A 169 -1.61 4.47 -8.31
CA LYS A 169 -1.60 4.66 -6.85
C LYS A 169 -1.96 6.11 -6.47
N SER A 170 -1.44 7.10 -7.19
CA SER A 170 -1.72 8.51 -6.95
C SER A 170 -3.18 8.88 -7.20
N ILE A 171 -3.74 8.46 -8.34
CA ILE A 171 -5.12 8.71 -8.75
C ILE A 171 -6.08 8.06 -7.75
N CYS A 172 -5.89 6.76 -7.47
CA CYS A 172 -6.72 6.04 -6.51
C CYS A 172 -6.68 6.70 -5.15
N TRP A 173 -5.51 7.14 -4.69
CA TRP A 173 -5.39 7.79 -3.39
C TRP A 173 -6.10 9.13 -3.32
N ARG A 174 -5.93 10.00 -4.32
CA ARG A 174 -6.59 11.31 -4.36
C ARG A 174 -8.11 11.17 -4.46
N TYR A 175 -8.58 10.30 -5.33
CA TYR A 175 -10.01 10.12 -5.58
C TYR A 175 -10.71 9.49 -4.38
N CYS A 176 -10.15 8.39 -3.85
CA CYS A 176 -10.79 7.67 -2.74
C CYS A 176 -10.73 8.45 -1.42
N LYS A 177 -9.69 9.27 -1.22
CA LYS A 177 -9.63 10.18 -0.08
C LYS A 177 -10.80 11.17 -0.10
N SER A 178 -11.14 11.73 -1.26
CA SER A 178 -12.27 12.68 -1.39
C SER A 178 -13.67 12.07 -1.17
N ILE A 179 -13.76 10.74 -1.14
CA ILE A 179 -15.02 10.00 -0.98
C ILE A 179 -15.21 9.57 0.48
N SER A 180 -14.11 9.36 1.20
CA SER A 180 -14.12 8.66 2.50
C SER A 180 -13.78 9.58 3.68
N PHE A 181 -13.34 10.81 3.42
CA PHE A 181 -12.93 11.80 4.41
C PHE A 181 -13.46 13.18 4.05
#